data_AF-A0AAD1MU32-F1
#
_entry.id   AF-A0AAD1MU32-F1
#
_cell.length_a   1.000
_cell.length_b   1.000
_cell.length_c   1.000
_cell.angle_alpha   90.00
_cell.angle_beta   90.00
_cell.angle_gamma   90.00
#
_symmetry.space_group_name_H-M   'P 1'
#
loop_
_entity.id
_entity.type
_entity.pdbx_description
1 polymer ?
#
loop_
_entity_poly.entity_id
_entity_poly.type
_entity_poly.pdbx_seq_one_letter_code
_entity_poly.pdbx_strand_id
1 'polypeptide(L)'
;MVLIHRNYRPRRDTLPVFSDDELSAITAPLLVVLGACDRMLDSHDTAARVTRLLPAASVDLRAGAGHGLLDDGGDLHAFLGYGATS
;
A
#
# COMPACT_ATOMS: atom_id res chain seq x y z
N MET A 1 23.71 18.70 -8.25
CA MET A 1 22.30 18.27 -8.27
C MET A 1 21.31 19.22 -8.95
N VAL A 2 21.73 20.40 -9.44
CA VAL A 2 20.82 21.42 -10.02
C VAL A 2 20.15 21.00 -11.34
N LEU A 3 20.88 20.28 -12.21
CA LEU A 3 20.34 19.91 -13.53
C LEU A 3 19.20 18.89 -13.44
N ILE A 4 19.27 17.95 -12.49
CA ILE A 4 18.24 16.91 -12.30
C ILE A 4 16.94 17.55 -11.80
N HIS A 5 17.01 18.38 -10.74
CA HIS A 5 15.82 19.05 -10.20
C HIS A 5 15.17 20.01 -11.20
N ARG A 6 15.96 20.71 -12.04
CA ARG A 6 15.42 21.64 -13.06
C ARG A 6 14.60 20.94 -14.14
N ASN A 7 14.97 19.70 -14.49
CA ASN A 7 14.33 18.96 -15.57
C ASN A 7 13.35 17.89 -15.05
N TYR A 8 13.37 17.59 -13.76
CA TYR A 8 12.40 16.72 -13.14
C TYR A 8 11.01 17.39 -13.12
N ARG A 9 10.04 16.73 -13.74
CA ARG A 9 8.63 17.14 -13.74
C ARG A 9 7.86 16.20 -12.81
N PRO A 10 7.76 16.50 -11.50
CA PRO A 10 6.96 15.68 -10.60
C PRO A 10 5.51 15.68 -11.07
N ARG A 11 4.81 14.56 -10.83
CA ARG A 11 3.36 14.54 -10.95
C ARG A 11 2.79 15.56 -9.97
N ARG A 12 1.94 16.47 -10.48
CA ARG A 12 1.25 17.48 -9.67
C ARG A 12 -0.23 17.19 -9.51
N ASP A 13 -0.76 16.32 -10.35
CA ASP A 13 -2.16 15.91 -10.29
C ASP A 13 -2.39 15.02 -9.08
N THR A 14 -3.59 15.11 -8.52
CA THR A 14 -4.04 14.24 -7.44
C THR A 14 -3.89 12.79 -7.85
N LEU A 15 -3.37 11.96 -6.94
CA LEU A 15 -3.33 10.52 -7.15
C LEU A 15 -4.77 10.01 -7.28
N PRO A 16 -5.07 9.15 -8.25
CA PRO A 16 -6.40 8.59 -8.38
C PRO A 16 -6.72 7.79 -7.12
N VAL A 17 -7.90 8.03 -6.56
CA VAL A 17 -8.43 7.25 -5.45
C VAL A 17 -9.47 6.31 -6.01
N PHE A 18 -9.26 5.00 -5.84
CA PHE A 18 -10.24 4.00 -6.24
C PHE A 18 -11.49 4.11 -5.38
N SER A 19 -12.64 4.01 -6.04
CA SER A 19 -13.94 3.93 -5.38
C SER A 19 -14.06 2.64 -4.56
N ASP A 20 -15.01 2.63 -3.63
CA ASP A 20 -15.27 1.44 -2.81
C ASP A 20 -15.69 0.24 -3.68
N ASP A 21 -16.46 0.47 -4.76
CA ASP A 21 -16.87 -0.57 -5.71
C ASP A 21 -15.67 -1.17 -6.47
N GLU A 22 -14.72 -0.32 -6.91
CA GLU A 22 -13.50 -0.78 -7.58
C GLU A 22 -12.59 -1.57 -6.63
N LEU A 23 -12.48 -1.14 -5.37
CA LEU A 23 -11.71 -1.87 -4.36
C LEU A 23 -12.34 -3.23 -4.05
N SER A 24 -13.67 -3.28 -3.87
CA SER A 24 -14.40 -4.52 -3.60
C SER A 24 -14.40 -5.52 -4.75
N ALA A 25 -14.06 -5.09 -5.98
CA ALA A 25 -13.93 -5.98 -7.13
C ALA A 25 -12.62 -6.82 -7.13
N ILE A 26 -11.69 -6.58 -6.19
CA ILE A 26 -10.45 -7.35 -6.08
C ILE A 26 -10.77 -8.76 -5.54
N THR A 27 -10.55 -9.78 -6.37
CA THR A 27 -10.79 -11.19 -6.00
C THR A 27 -9.51 -11.97 -5.70
N ALA A 28 -8.34 -11.43 -6.02
CA ALA A 28 -7.06 -12.06 -5.71
C ALA A 28 -6.74 -11.91 -4.21
N PRO A 29 -5.98 -12.83 -3.61
CA PRO A 29 -5.40 -12.61 -2.29
C PRO A 29 -4.63 -11.29 -2.29
N LEU A 30 -4.84 -10.47 -1.25
CA LEU A 30 -4.25 -9.14 -1.15
C LEU A 30 -3.48 -8.99 0.17
N LEU A 31 -2.22 -8.57 0.05
CA LEU A 31 -1.40 -8.08 1.16
C LEU A 31 -1.21 -6.57 1.01
N VAL A 32 -1.50 -5.81 2.07
CA VAL A 32 -1.33 -4.36 2.14
C VAL A 32 -0.44 -4.03 3.34
N VAL A 33 0.75 -3.50 3.08
CA VAL A 33 1.71 -3.07 4.11
C VAL A 33 1.87 -1.55 4.05
N LEU A 34 1.70 -0.88 5.18
CA LEU A 34 1.65 0.57 5.27
C LEU A 34 2.49 1.07 6.45
N GLY A 35 3.17 2.20 6.28
CA GLY A 35 3.78 2.93 7.39
C GLY A 35 2.78 3.90 8.03
N ALA A 36 2.59 3.84 9.35
CA ALA A 36 1.66 4.73 10.05
C ALA A 36 2.05 6.22 9.96
N CYS A 37 3.32 6.51 9.72
CA CYS A 37 3.87 7.87 9.58
C CYS A 37 4.12 8.25 8.12
N ASP A 38 3.45 7.61 7.15
CA ASP A 38 3.53 7.97 5.74
C ASP A 38 3.08 9.44 5.52
N ARG A 39 3.84 10.19 4.73
CA ARG A 39 3.56 11.58 4.37
C ARG A 39 3.05 11.76 2.94
N MET A 40 3.07 10.70 2.15
CA MET A 40 2.62 10.66 0.77
C MET A 40 1.20 10.12 0.66
N LEU A 41 0.82 9.17 1.52
CA LEU A 41 -0.49 8.52 1.53
C LEU A 41 -1.11 8.56 2.93
N ASP A 42 -2.45 8.59 2.99
CA ASP A 42 -3.17 8.38 4.26
C ASP A 42 -3.26 6.89 4.57
N SER A 43 -2.25 6.39 5.26
CA SER A 43 -2.15 4.97 5.64
C SER A 43 -3.29 4.53 6.56
N HIS A 44 -3.80 5.43 7.42
CA HIS A 44 -4.85 5.09 8.37
C HIS A 44 -6.21 4.92 7.66
N ASP A 45 -6.56 5.87 6.78
CA ASP A 45 -7.76 5.75 5.95
C ASP A 45 -7.67 4.53 5.02
N THR A 46 -6.51 4.32 4.39
CA THR A 46 -6.27 3.16 3.52
C THR A 46 -6.48 1.85 4.27
N ALA A 47 -5.87 1.67 5.45
CA ALA A 47 -6.03 0.47 6.25
C ALA A 47 -7.50 0.25 6.64
N ALA A 48 -8.18 1.30 7.13
CA ALA A 48 -9.58 1.22 7.53
C ALA A 48 -10.51 0.85 6.36
N ARG A 49 -10.30 1.46 5.18
CA ARG A 49 -11.09 1.18 3.98
C ARG A 49 -10.88 -0.24 3.48
N VAL A 50 -9.63 -0.70 3.38
CA VAL A 50 -9.31 -2.06 2.94
C VAL A 50 -9.87 -3.10 3.91
N THR A 51 -9.67 -2.94 5.22
CA THR A 51 -10.22 -3.88 6.22
C THR A 51 -11.75 -3.95 6.17
N ARG A 52 -12.43 -2.83 5.90
CA ARG A 52 -13.90 -2.79 5.79
C ARG A 52 -14.42 -3.44 4.50
N LEU A 53 -13.76 -3.19 3.36
CA LEU A 53 -14.25 -3.58 2.04
C LEU A 53 -13.76 -4.95 1.58
N LEU A 54 -12.61 -5.39 2.07
CA LEU A 54 -11.93 -6.63 1.69
C LEU A 54 -11.52 -7.40 2.95
N PRO A 55 -12.47 -8.06 3.65
CA PRO A 55 -12.19 -8.74 4.92
C PRO A 55 -11.17 -9.89 4.82
N ALA A 56 -10.94 -10.41 3.61
CA ALA A 56 -9.95 -11.45 3.33
C ALA A 56 -8.54 -10.90 3.05
N ALA A 57 -8.37 -9.58 2.97
CA ALA A 57 -7.06 -8.96 2.78
C ALA A 57 -6.26 -8.96 4.08
N SER A 58 -4.96 -9.23 3.96
CA SER A 58 -4.00 -9.07 5.06
C SER A 58 -3.52 -7.62 5.09
N VAL A 59 -3.80 -6.91 6.19
CA VAL A 59 -3.41 -5.49 6.37
C VAL A 59 -2.43 -5.37 7.52
N ASP A 60 -1.24 -4.83 7.25
CA ASP A 60 -0.19 -4.56 8.24
C ASP A 60 0.12 -3.05 8.27
N LEU A 61 -0.21 -2.40 9.39
CA LEU A 61 0.08 -0.99 9.63
C LEU A 61 1.21 -0.86 10.64
N ARG A 62 2.40 -0.49 10.17
CA ARG A 62 3.63 -0.46 10.96
C ARG A 62 3.79 0.86 11.70
N ALA A 63 3.82 0.78 13.03
CA ALA A 63 4.09 1.92 13.88
C ALA A 63 5.50 2.50 13.63
N GLY A 64 5.61 3.82 13.54
CA GLY A 64 6.88 4.54 13.37
C GLY A 64 7.49 4.49 11.97
N ALA A 65 6.97 3.65 11.05
CA ALA A 65 7.43 3.58 9.68
C ALA A 65 6.79 4.68 8.81
N GLY A 66 7.56 5.24 7.88
CA GLY A 66 7.08 6.19 6.86
C GLY A 66 6.75 5.49 5.54
N HIS A 67 6.79 6.24 4.43
CA HIS A 67 6.50 5.72 3.09
C HIS A 67 7.46 4.62 2.62
N GLY A 68 8.74 4.74 2.99
CA GLY A 68 9.77 3.79 2.60
C GLY A 68 9.81 2.57 3.52
N LEU A 69 9.15 1.49 3.12
CA LEU A 69 9.24 0.19 3.78
C LEU A 69 10.41 -0.57 3.15
N LEU A 70 11.57 -0.57 3.82
CA LEU A 70 12.80 -1.16 3.29
C LEU A 70 13.05 -2.60 3.77
N ASP A 71 12.14 -3.17 4.57
CA ASP A 71 12.31 -4.47 5.25
C ASP A 71 10.99 -5.26 5.32
N ASP A 72 10.30 -5.40 4.19
CA ASP A 72 9.02 -6.12 4.05
C ASP A 72 9.17 -7.50 3.37
N GLY A 73 10.38 -7.91 3.02
CA GLY A 73 10.65 -9.13 2.26
C GLY A 73 10.19 -10.42 2.96
N GLY A 74 10.21 -10.45 4.30
CA GLY A 74 9.75 -11.60 5.09
C GLY A 74 8.23 -11.81 4.99
N ASP A 75 7.45 -10.74 5.18
CA ASP A 75 5.98 -10.80 5.13
C ASP A 75 5.49 -11.08 3.72
N LEU A 76 6.15 -10.50 2.71
CA LEU A 76 5.87 -10.79 1.31
C LEU A 76 6.12 -12.27 0.99
N HIS A 77 7.26 -12.82 1.41
CA HIS A 77 7.58 -14.23 1.16
C HIS A 77 6.60 -15.17 1.86
N ALA A 78 6.22 -14.87 3.11
CA ALA A 78 5.22 -15.64 3.84
C ALA A 78 3.88 -15.63 3.10
N PHE A 79 3.38 -14.44 2.74
CA PHE A 79 2.12 -14.27 2.02
C PHE A 79 2.08 -15.02 0.69
N LEU A 80 3.14 -14.94 -0.12
CA LEU A 80 3.24 -15.66 -1.39
C LEU A 80 3.35 -17.18 -1.18
N GLY A 81 4.00 -17.62 -0.10
CA GLY A 81 4.10 -19.03 0.27
C GLY A 81 2.75 -19.68 0.60
N TYR A 82 1.79 -18.91 1.16
CA TYR A 82 0.44 -19.40 1.43
C TYR A 82 -0.35 -19.73 0.14
N GLY A 83 -0.04 -19.12 -1.01
CA GLY A 83 -0.71 -19.39 -2.29
C GLY A 83 -0.19 -20.60 -3.06
N ALA A 84 0.94 -21.18 -2.66
CA ALA A 84 1.58 -22.30 -3.37
C ALA A 84 1.06 -23.69 -2.96
N THR A 85 0.15 -23.75 -1.98
CA THR A 85 -0.48 -24.99 -1.52
C THR A 85 -1.98 -24.94 -1.83
N SER A 86 -2.33 -25.09 -3.10
CA SER A 86 -3.69 -25.34 -3.58
C SER A 86 -3.63 -26.18 -4.85
#